data_AF-A0A4Q4CIV2-F1
#
_entry.id   AF-A0A4Q4CIV2-F1
#
_cell.length_a   1.000
_cell.length_b   1.000
_cell.length_c   1.000
_cell.angle_alpha   90.00
_cell.angle_beta   90.00
_cell.angle_gamma   90.00
#
_symmetry.space_group_name_H-M   'P 1'
#
loop_
_entity.id
_entity.type
_entity.pdbx_description
1 polymer ?
#
loop_
_entity_poly.entity_id
_entity_poly.type
_entity_poly.pdbx_seq_one_letter_code
_entity_poly.pdbx_strand_id
1 'polypeptide(L)' 'TITGVRLARKHIAWYSKGLPGSAEFRSGINQVDTAVEVAARIEGFYRPLMDLGLEAARARFHALGHAGEKIAA' A
#
# COMPACT_ATOMS: atom_id res chain seq x y z
N THR A 1 14.07 15.53 12.30
CA THR A 1 12.70 16.00 11.96
C THR A 1 11.70 14.85 12.01
N ILE A 2 11.20 14.51 13.20
CA ILE A 2 10.20 13.43 13.41
C ILE A 2 8.84 13.78 12.75
N THR A 3 8.52 15.06 12.63
CA THR A 3 7.29 15.56 12.00
C THR A 3 7.18 15.18 10.51
N GLY A 4 8.30 15.17 9.78
CA GLY A 4 8.31 14.87 8.35
C GLY A 4 7.91 13.42 8.05
N VAL A 5 8.42 12.47 8.83
CA VAL A 5 8.08 11.04 8.70
C VAL A 5 6.60 10.81 8.97
N ARG A 6 6.06 11.40 10.05
CA ARG A 6 4.63 11.27 10.39
C ARG A 6 3.71 11.80 9.28
N LEU A 7 4.06 12.93 8.68
CA LEU A 7 3.29 13.51 7.57
C LEU A 7 3.37 12.60 6.32
N ALA A 8 4.56 12.09 6.00
CA ALA A 8 4.76 11.21 4.86
C ALA A 8 3.94 9.93 4.98
N ARG A 9 4.02 9.21 6.11
CA ARG A 9 3.26 7.96 6.36
C ARG A 9 1.78 8.13 6.07
N LYS A 10 1.19 9.24 6.54
CA LYS A 10 -0.23 9.55 6.33
C LYS A 10 -0.59 9.67 4.84
N HIS A 11 0.20 10.40 4.05
CA HIS A 11 -0.07 10.57 2.62
C HIS A 11 0.17 9.27 1.84
N ILE A 12 1.22 8.53 2.17
CA ILE A 12 1.54 7.24 1.57
C ILE A 12 0.40 6.24 1.80
N ALA A 13 -0.15 6.20 3.03
CA ALA A 13 -1.30 5.37 3.34
C ALA A 13 -2.52 5.72 2.48
N TRP A 14 -2.77 7.01 2.21
CA TRP A 14 -3.86 7.44 1.32
C TRP A 14 -3.64 7.03 -0.14
N TYR A 15 -2.44 7.18 -0.68
CA TYR A 15 -2.12 6.84 -2.06
C TYR A 15 -2.11 5.33 -2.34
N SER A 16 -1.95 4.50 -1.32
CA SER A 16 -2.03 3.05 -1.47
C SER A 16 -3.47 2.53 -1.67
N LYS A 17 -4.50 3.33 -1.35
CA LYS A 17 -5.89 2.89 -1.42
C LYS A 17 -6.26 2.43 -2.84
N GLY A 18 -6.92 1.28 -2.93
CA GLY A 18 -7.37 0.73 -4.22
C GLY A 18 -6.30 -0.08 -4.96
N LEU A 19 -5.15 -0.32 -4.32
CA LEU A 19 -4.12 -1.20 -4.85
C LEU A 19 -4.14 -2.56 -4.12
N PRO A 20 -3.76 -3.67 -4.80
CA PRO A 20 -3.63 -4.98 -4.17
C PRO A 20 -2.69 -4.91 -2.95
N GLY A 21 -3.06 -5.58 -1.85
CA GLY A 21 -2.24 -5.59 -0.63
C GLY A 21 -2.24 -4.29 0.18
N SER A 22 -3.01 -3.28 -0.23
CA SER A 22 -3.02 -1.96 0.43
C SER A 22 -3.49 -1.97 1.90
N ALA A 23 -4.28 -2.96 2.33
CA ALA A 23 -4.68 -3.07 3.74
C ALA A 23 -3.48 -3.41 4.64
N GLU A 24 -2.70 -4.41 4.26
CA GLU A 24 -1.49 -4.83 4.97
C GLU A 24 -0.42 -3.75 4.91
N PHE A 25 -0.19 -3.17 3.73
CA PHE A 25 0.76 -2.07 3.56
C PHE A 25 0.44 -0.87 4.47
N ARG A 26 -0.84 -0.46 4.57
CA ARG A 26 -1.26 0.63 5.46
C ARG A 26 -1.02 0.32 6.94
N SER A 27 -1.24 -0.94 7.36
CA SER A 27 -0.94 -1.37 8.74
C SER A 27 0.56 -1.25 9.03
N GLY A 28 1.40 -1.74 8.11
CA GLY A 28 2.85 -1.72 8.24
C GLY A 28 3.45 -0.32 8.19
N ILE A 29 3.11 0.49 7.19
CA ILE A 29 3.75 1.80 6.99
C ILE A 29 3.52 2.74 8.17
N ASN A 30 2.37 2.65 8.86
CA ASN A 30 2.01 3.52 9.99
C ASN A 30 2.90 3.36 11.23
N GLN A 31 3.60 2.22 11.36
CA GLN A 31 4.47 1.89 12.50
C GLN A 31 5.95 2.28 12.29
N VAL A 32 6.30 2.85 11.13
CA VAL A 32 7.70 3.03 10.74
C VAL A 32 8.27 4.40 11.12
N ASP A 33 9.26 4.48 12.00
CA ASP A 33 9.73 5.77 12.54
C ASP A 33 10.87 6.46 11.79
N THR A 34 11.48 5.78 10.82
CA THR A 34 12.61 6.34 10.06
C THR A 34 12.25 6.60 8.60
N ALA A 35 12.80 7.66 8.03
CA ALA A 35 12.61 7.98 6.62
C ALA A 35 13.17 6.87 5.70
N VAL A 36 14.28 6.25 6.10
CA VAL A 36 14.92 5.15 5.34
C VAL A 36 13.99 3.95 5.25
N GLU A 37 13.40 3.53 6.37
CA GLU A 37 12.48 2.39 6.35
C GLU A 37 11.16 2.73 5.63
N VAL A 38 10.68 3.98 5.72
CA VAL A 38 9.54 4.43 4.91
C VAL A 38 9.83 4.28 3.41
N ALA A 39 11.02 4.71 2.97
CA ALA A 39 11.44 4.59 1.57
C ALA A 39 11.53 3.11 1.13
N ALA A 40 12.13 2.24 1.95
CA ALA A 40 12.22 0.81 1.66
C ALA A 40 10.84 0.14 1.56
N ARG A 41 9.88 0.54 2.39
CA ARG A 41 8.50 0.05 2.36
C ARG A 41 7.75 0.51 1.11
N ILE A 42 7.88 1.78 0.73
CA ILE A 42 7.32 2.32 -0.53
C ILE A 42 7.84 1.48 -1.70
N GLU A 43 9.16 1.30 -1.76
CA GLU A 43 9.83 0.59 -2.83
C GLU A 43 9.32 -0.86 -2.96
N GLY A 44 9.30 -1.61 -1.86
CA GLY A 44 8.81 -2.99 -1.84
C GLY A 44 7.33 -3.14 -2.17
N PHE A 45 6.51 -2.12 -1.91
CA PHE A 45 5.08 -2.14 -2.23
C PHE A 45 4.81 -1.74 -3.69
N TYR A 46 5.44 -0.68 -4.18
CA TYR A 46 5.10 -0.12 -5.50
C TYR A 46 5.87 -0.77 -6.65
N ARG A 47 7.13 -1.22 -6.47
CA ARG A 47 7.91 -1.87 -7.53
C ARG A 47 7.17 -3.04 -8.20
N PRO A 48 6.66 -4.06 -7.48
CA PRO A 48 5.96 -5.17 -8.13
C PRO A 48 4.66 -4.74 -8.83
N LEU A 49 4.02 -3.65 -8.38
CA LEU A 49 2.82 -3.11 -9.03
C LEU A 49 3.16 -2.36 -10.31
N MET A 50 4.31 -1.69 -10.36
CA MET A 50 4.83 -1.03 -11.56
C MET A 50 5.25 -2.06 -12.62
N ASP A 51 5.95 -3.12 -12.21
CA ASP A 51 6.39 -4.20 -13.10
C ASP A 51 5.20 -4.95 -13.75
N LEU A 52 4.08 -5.03 -13.03
CA LEU A 52 2.84 -5.62 -13.53
C LEU A 52 2.06 -4.70 -14.49
N GLY A 53 2.22 -3.38 -14.37
CA GLY A 53 1.39 -2.37 -15.02
C GLY A 53 0.16 -1.97 -14.18
N LEU A 54 -0.13 -0.67 -14.13
CA LEU A 54 -1.14 -0.08 -13.22
C LEU A 54 -2.57 -0.60 -13.45
N GLU A 55 -2.97 -0.79 -14.71
CA GLU A 55 -4.31 -1.30 -15.05
C GLU A 55 -4.48 -2.76 -14.61
N ALA A 56 -3.47 -3.61 -14.85
CA ALA A 56 -3.48 -4.99 -14.40
C ALA A 56 -3.44 -5.07 -12.86
N ALA A 57 -2.73 -4.17 -12.18
CA ALA A 57 -2.72 -4.07 -10.73
C ALA A 57 -4.10 -3.70 -10.15
N ARG A 58 -4.79 -2.72 -10.74
CA ARG A 58 -6.15 -2.33 -10.33
C ARG A 58 -7.18 -3.41 -10.62
N ALA A 59 -7.11 -4.05 -11.79
CA ALA A 59 -7.96 -5.20 -12.11
C ALA A 59 -7.79 -6.33 -11.09
N ARG A 60 -6.55 -6.63 -10.67
CA ARG A 60 -6.27 -7.57 -9.58
C ARG A 60 -6.88 -7.14 -8.24
N PHE A 61 -6.83 -5.86 -7.89
CA PHE A 61 -7.47 -5.36 -6.67
C PHE A 61 -8.98 -5.60 -6.69
N HIS A 62 -9.64 -5.31 -7.80
CA HIS A 62 -11.08 -5.58 -7.94
C HIS A 62 -11.38 -7.08 -7.92
N ALA A 63 -10.60 -7.92 -8.60
CA ALA A 63 -10.79 -9.37 -8.58
C ALA A 63 -10.62 -9.96 -7.16
N LEU A 64 -9.62 -9.49 -6.41
CA LEU A 64 -9.38 -9.89 -5.01
C LEU A 64 -10.42 -9.30 -4.04
N GLY A 65 -10.92 -8.09 -4.31
CA GLY A 65 -11.99 -7.45 -3.55
C GLY A 65 -13.30 -8.24 -3.59
N HIS A 66 -13.69 -8.73 -4.77
CA HIS A 66 -14.85 -9.63 -4.92
C HIS A 66 -14.64 -11.00 -4.24
N ALA A 67 -13.40 -11.46 -4.11
CA ALA A 67 -13.09 -12.69 -3.37
C ALA A 67 -13.22 -12.50 -1.85
N GLY A 68 -12.91 -11.32 -1.32
CA GLY A 68 -13.08 -10.99 0.10
C GLY A 68 -14.54 -10.90 0.55
N GLU A 69 -15.45 -10.49 -0.36
CA GLU A 69 -16.90 -10.42 -0.07
C GLU A 69 -17.57 -11.81 -0.02
N LYS A 70 -17.08 -12.78 -0.81
CA LYS A 70 -17.66 -14.14 -0.86
C LYS A 70 -17.29 -15.06 0.31
N ILE A 71 -16.30 -14.68 1.13
CA ILE A 71 -15.88 -15.49 2.30
C ILE A 71 -16.61 -15.01 3.58
N ALA A 72 -17.31 -13.87 3.51
CA ALA A 72 -18.04 -13.27 4.62
C ALA A 72 -19.58 -13.39 4.52
N ALA A 73 -20.08 -14.28 3.65
CA ALA A 73 -21.50 -14.60 3.48
C ALA A 73 -21.72 -16.10 3.67
#